data_AF-A0A8B9US72-F1
#
_entry.id   AF-A0A8B9US72-F1
#
_cell.length_a   1.000
_cell.length_b   1.000
_cell.length_c   1.000
_cell.angle_alpha   90.00
_cell.angle_beta   90.00
_cell.angle_gamma   90.00
#
_symmetry.space_group_name_H-M   'P 1'
#
loop_
_entity.id
_entity.type
_entity.pdbx_description
1 polymer ?
#
loop_
_entity_poly.entity_id
_entity_poly.type
_entity_poly.pdbx_seq_one_letter_code
_entity_poly.pdbx_strand_id
1 'polypeptide(L)'
;MSRRVSVFPSPQELGPALAQLVAQRAAGSGGRFSLGLSGGSLVALLARDLPSALPGGGGGGDEPWLVAFCDERLVPPEHPESTSGAYEAQLLPRLPGPKPRVLSVTPGLSPHDAAADYAAKLREAFRGASVPVFDLLILGVGPDGHTCSLFPDHPLLKEEEKIVAAITDSPKPPPERITLTLPVLNAARTVVFVATGGGKAAVLKRILEGSEQNPLPAARVQPHTGQLLWFLDEAAAAELSIPLEKHSVL
;
A
#
# COMPACT_ATOMS: atom_id res chain seq x y z
N MET A 1 7.31 1.48 -19.31
CA MET A 1 6.72 1.57 -17.97
C MET A 1 5.42 2.35 -18.06
N SER A 2 4.27 1.79 -17.69
CA SER A 2 2.98 2.48 -17.76
C SER A 2 2.65 3.09 -16.39
N ARG A 3 3.07 4.34 -16.17
CA ARG A 3 2.54 5.19 -15.10
C ARG A 3 1.23 5.78 -15.57
N ARG A 4 0.15 5.63 -14.79
CA ARG A 4 -1.16 6.23 -15.08
C ARG A 4 -1.67 7.00 -13.87
N VAL A 5 -2.20 8.20 -14.12
CA VAL A 5 -2.79 9.07 -13.10
C VAL A 5 -4.28 9.21 -13.38
N SER A 6 -5.11 8.66 -12.52
CA SER A 6 -6.56 8.67 -12.58
C SER A 6 -7.09 9.61 -11.49
N VAL A 7 -7.89 10.60 -11.90
CA VAL A 7 -8.44 11.64 -11.04
C VAL A 7 -9.94 11.49 -10.94
N PHE A 8 -10.44 11.38 -9.72
CA PHE A 8 -11.86 11.22 -9.39
C PHE A 8 -12.41 12.51 -8.78
N PRO A 9 -13.72 12.79 -8.88
CA PRO A 9 -14.29 14.02 -8.34
C PRO A 9 -14.07 14.15 -6.83
N SER A 10 -14.21 13.04 -6.09
CA SER A 10 -14.02 13.02 -4.66
C SER A 10 -13.62 11.63 -4.14
N PRO A 11 -13.32 11.48 -2.84
CA PRO A 11 -13.11 10.17 -2.22
C PRO A 11 -14.32 9.22 -2.37
N GLN A 12 -15.53 9.75 -2.58
CA GLN A 12 -16.75 8.98 -2.74
C GLN A 12 -16.75 8.17 -4.05
N GLU A 13 -16.24 8.72 -5.15
CA GLU A 13 -16.11 8.00 -6.43
C GLU A 13 -14.80 7.20 -6.50
N LEU A 14 -13.73 7.69 -5.86
CA LEU A 14 -12.44 7.02 -5.86
C LEU A 14 -12.50 5.63 -5.21
N GLY A 15 -13.15 5.53 -4.06
CA GLY A 15 -13.17 4.30 -3.27
C GLY A 15 -13.81 3.10 -3.99
N PRO A 16 -14.99 3.23 -4.64
CA PRO A 16 -15.55 2.18 -5.49
C PRO A 16 -14.61 1.77 -6.64
N ALA A 17 -13.93 2.72 -7.29
CA ALA A 17 -12.97 2.41 -8.35
C ALA A 17 -11.75 1.64 -7.83
N LEU A 18 -11.24 2.00 -6.64
CA LEU A 18 -10.18 1.25 -5.96
C LEU A 18 -10.64 -0.17 -5.61
N ALA A 19 -11.86 -0.32 -5.07
CA ALA A 19 -12.43 -1.61 -4.73
C ALA A 19 -12.60 -2.51 -5.98
N GLN A 20 -13.05 -1.94 -7.10
CA GLN A 20 -13.14 -2.64 -8.38
C GLN A 20 -11.76 -3.06 -8.90
N LEU A 21 -10.73 -2.21 -8.78
CA LEU A 21 -9.37 -2.58 -9.14
C LEU A 21 -8.92 -3.81 -8.32
N VAL A 22 -9.15 -3.84 -7.02
CA VAL A 22 -8.83 -4.99 -6.16
C VAL A 22 -9.55 -6.24 -6.66
N ALA A 23 -10.87 -6.17 -6.89
CA ALA A 23 -11.66 -7.29 -7.36
C ALA A 23 -11.17 -7.84 -8.71
N GLN A 24 -10.82 -6.95 -9.66
CA GLN A 24 -10.30 -7.31 -10.97
C GLN A 24 -8.94 -8.00 -10.87
N ARG A 25 -8.02 -7.48 -10.02
CA ARG A 25 -6.70 -8.11 -9.83
C ARG A 25 -6.81 -9.46 -9.15
N ALA A 26 -7.71 -9.60 -8.18
CA ALA A 26 -7.98 -10.88 -7.54
C ALA A 26 -8.52 -11.91 -8.55
N ALA A 27 -9.53 -11.56 -9.33
CA ALA A 27 -10.10 -12.44 -10.35
C ALA A 27 -9.10 -12.84 -11.44
N GLY A 28 -8.18 -11.94 -11.81
CA GLY A 28 -7.14 -12.20 -12.81
C GLY A 28 -5.90 -12.95 -12.30
N SER A 29 -5.79 -13.24 -11.00
CA SER A 29 -4.58 -13.82 -10.40
C SER A 29 -4.37 -15.31 -10.70
N GLY A 30 -5.40 -16.02 -11.17
CA GLY A 30 -5.28 -17.42 -11.60
C GLY A 30 -5.01 -18.43 -10.50
N GLY A 31 -5.32 -18.11 -9.24
CA GLY A 31 -5.29 -19.06 -8.12
C GLY A 31 -5.01 -18.38 -6.79
N ARG A 32 -3.85 -17.73 -6.67
CA ARG A 32 -3.41 -17.08 -5.43
C ARG A 32 -3.21 -15.59 -5.63
N PHE A 33 -4.02 -14.77 -4.96
CA PHE A 33 -3.92 -13.32 -4.97
C PHE A 33 -3.18 -12.79 -3.74
N SER A 34 -2.16 -11.97 -3.95
CA SER A 34 -1.36 -11.33 -2.90
C SER A 34 -1.57 -9.81 -2.87
N LEU A 35 -2.00 -9.31 -1.71
CA LEU A 35 -2.37 -7.92 -1.47
C LEU A 35 -1.53 -7.32 -0.33
N GLY A 36 -0.80 -6.25 -0.62
CA GLY A 36 -0.12 -5.43 0.38
C GLY A 36 -0.91 -4.16 0.68
N LEU A 37 -1.07 -3.85 1.97
CA LEU A 37 -1.89 -2.75 2.45
C LEU A 37 -1.09 -1.78 3.33
N SER A 38 -1.14 -0.49 3.01
CA SER A 38 -0.74 0.57 3.94
C SER A 38 -1.90 0.96 4.87
N GLY A 39 -1.56 1.55 6.02
CA GLY A 39 -2.54 2.09 6.98
C GLY A 39 -3.08 3.48 6.63
N GLY A 40 -3.49 4.23 7.66
CA GLY A 40 -4.03 5.58 7.53
C GLY A 40 -5.45 5.61 6.94
N SER A 41 -5.78 6.64 6.16
CA SER A 41 -7.13 6.82 5.60
C SER A 41 -7.55 5.72 4.61
N LEU A 42 -6.60 4.93 4.11
CA LEU A 42 -6.86 3.76 3.26
C LEU A 42 -7.73 2.72 3.95
N VAL A 43 -7.57 2.53 5.27
CA VAL A 43 -8.35 1.54 6.03
C VAL A 43 -9.83 1.84 5.92
N ALA A 44 -10.23 3.09 6.22
CA ALA A 44 -11.62 3.52 6.18
C ALA A 44 -12.19 3.48 4.75
N LEU A 45 -11.40 3.89 3.76
CA LEU A 45 -11.81 3.87 2.35
C LEU A 45 -12.08 2.44 1.86
N LEU A 46 -11.16 1.50 2.11
CA LEU A 46 -11.33 0.10 1.73
C LEU A 46 -12.43 -0.57 2.54
N ALA A 47 -12.53 -0.32 3.85
CA ALA A 47 -13.61 -0.81 4.70
C ALA A 47 -14.99 -0.37 4.22
N ARG A 48 -15.11 0.81 3.60
CA ARG A 48 -16.35 1.31 3.04
C ARG A 48 -16.78 0.52 1.80
N ASP A 49 -15.89 0.37 0.82
CA ASP A 49 -16.30 -0.05 -0.53
C ASP A 49 -15.89 -1.46 -0.93
N LEU A 50 -14.77 -1.98 -0.40
CA LEU A 50 -14.25 -3.28 -0.82
C LEU A 50 -15.22 -4.44 -0.57
N PRO A 51 -15.89 -4.55 0.60
CA PRO A 51 -16.83 -5.64 0.84
C PRO A 51 -17.93 -5.77 -0.23
N SER A 52 -18.43 -4.64 -0.74
CA SER A 52 -19.51 -4.61 -1.74
C SER A 52 -19.03 -4.88 -3.17
N ALA A 53 -17.75 -4.65 -3.46
CA ALA A 53 -17.18 -4.89 -4.78
C ALA A 53 -16.79 -6.35 -5.02
N LEU A 54 -16.66 -7.15 -3.94
CA LEU A 54 -16.30 -8.55 -4.05
C LEU A 54 -17.54 -9.43 -4.25
N PRO A 55 -17.49 -10.42 -5.16
CA PRO A 55 -18.59 -11.34 -5.33
C PRO A 55 -18.86 -12.11 -4.03
N GLY A 56 -20.13 -12.25 -3.65
CA GLY A 56 -20.55 -12.96 -2.43
C GLY A 56 -20.14 -14.44 -2.36
N GLY A 57 -19.67 -15.01 -3.48
CA GLY A 57 -19.18 -16.38 -3.60
C GLY A 57 -17.66 -16.56 -3.46
N GLY A 58 -16.92 -15.53 -3.05
CA GLY A 58 -15.46 -15.60 -2.94
C GLY A 58 -14.76 -15.20 -4.24
N GLY A 59 -13.69 -14.42 -4.11
CA GLY A 59 -12.90 -13.94 -5.24
C GLY A 59 -12.11 -15.06 -5.92
N GLY A 60 -12.73 -15.72 -6.88
CA GLY A 60 -12.11 -16.33 -8.06
C GLY A 60 -11.17 -17.55 -7.89
N GLY A 61 -10.83 -17.97 -6.67
CA GLY A 61 -9.95 -19.12 -6.45
C GLY A 61 -10.29 -19.94 -5.21
N ASP A 62 -9.86 -21.20 -5.19
CA ASP A 62 -10.01 -22.11 -4.05
C ASP A 62 -9.09 -21.73 -2.87
N GLU A 63 -8.04 -20.94 -3.11
CA GLU A 63 -7.11 -20.49 -2.08
C GLU A 63 -7.49 -19.12 -1.50
N PRO A 64 -7.36 -18.93 -0.17
CA PRO A 64 -7.56 -17.63 0.44
C PRO A 64 -6.51 -16.64 -0.03
N TRP A 65 -6.90 -15.37 -0.19
CA TRP A 65 -5.96 -14.30 -0.50
C TRP A 65 -4.84 -14.23 0.54
N LEU A 66 -3.63 -13.87 0.13
CA LEU A 66 -2.57 -13.47 1.05
C LEU A 66 -2.66 -11.96 1.27
N VAL A 67 -2.88 -11.54 2.51
CA VAL A 67 -2.84 -10.12 2.91
C VAL A 67 -1.59 -9.88 3.76
N ALA A 68 -0.83 -8.84 3.43
CA ALA A 68 0.30 -8.36 4.20
C ALA A 68 0.23 -6.83 4.36
N PHE A 69 0.96 -6.29 5.32
CA PHE A 69 1.02 -4.84 5.58
C PHE A 69 2.34 -4.28 5.06
N CYS A 70 2.25 -3.14 4.36
CA CYS A 70 3.40 -2.51 3.72
C CYS A 70 4.35 -1.85 4.74
N ASP A 71 3.81 -1.46 5.88
CA ASP A 71 4.53 -1.04 7.06
C ASP A 71 3.65 -1.28 8.29
N GLU A 72 4.27 -1.33 9.47
CA GLU A 72 3.54 -1.46 10.71
C GLU A 72 4.27 -0.76 11.85
N ARG A 73 3.49 -0.14 12.73
CA ARG A 73 3.98 0.51 13.95
C ARG A 73 4.13 -0.58 15.00
N LEU A 74 5.26 -0.59 15.71
CA LEU A 74 5.51 -1.61 16.72
C LEU A 74 4.81 -1.24 18.03
N VAL A 75 3.50 -1.41 18.00
CA VAL A 75 2.56 -1.18 19.10
C VAL A 75 1.69 -2.42 19.29
N PRO A 76 1.01 -2.57 20.44
CA PRO A 76 0.04 -3.65 20.61
C PRO A 76 -1.03 -3.65 19.50
N PRO A 77 -1.57 -4.82 19.10
CA PRO A 77 -2.56 -4.92 18.02
C PRO A 77 -3.81 -4.06 18.25
N GLU A 78 -4.23 -3.86 19.50
CA GLU A 78 -5.39 -3.07 19.90
C GLU A 78 -5.11 -1.55 19.91
N HIS A 79 -3.85 -1.16 19.73
CA HIS A 79 -3.46 0.24 19.74
C HIS A 79 -4.01 0.97 18.49
N PRO A 80 -4.52 2.21 18.62
CA PRO A 80 -5.11 2.95 17.49
C PRO A 80 -4.18 3.17 16.29
N GLU A 81 -2.87 3.19 16.53
CA GLU A 81 -1.84 3.34 15.48
C GLU A 81 -1.44 2.02 14.79
N SER A 82 -2.00 0.87 15.21
CA SER A 82 -1.79 -0.44 14.58
C SER A 82 -2.53 -0.53 13.25
N THR A 83 -1.79 -0.69 12.16
CA THR A 83 -2.35 -0.84 10.82
C THR A 83 -3.14 -2.14 10.74
N SER A 84 -2.53 -3.24 11.17
CA SER A 84 -3.14 -4.56 11.20
C SER A 84 -4.37 -4.61 12.09
N GLY A 85 -4.31 -4.00 13.28
CA GLY A 85 -5.46 -3.86 14.18
C GLY A 85 -6.62 -3.09 13.55
N ALA A 86 -6.33 -1.99 12.85
CA ALA A 86 -7.36 -1.20 12.16
C ALA A 86 -8.06 -2.01 11.04
N TYR A 87 -7.31 -2.80 10.27
CA TYR A 87 -7.89 -3.67 9.24
C TYR A 87 -8.69 -4.84 9.83
N GLU A 88 -8.22 -5.45 10.92
CA GLU A 88 -8.94 -6.49 11.66
C GLU A 88 -10.26 -5.97 12.23
N ALA A 89 -10.29 -4.73 12.73
CA ALA A 89 -11.49 -4.13 13.26
C ALA A 89 -12.50 -3.69 12.17
N GLN A 90 -12.01 -3.16 11.03
CA GLN A 90 -12.87 -2.41 10.10
C GLN A 90 -13.17 -3.11 8.77
N LEU A 91 -12.29 -4.00 8.29
CA LEU A 91 -12.38 -4.58 6.95
C LEU A 91 -12.47 -6.11 6.96
N LEU A 92 -11.51 -6.80 7.57
CA LEU A 92 -11.35 -8.26 7.43
C LEU A 92 -12.60 -9.08 7.84
N PRO A 93 -13.34 -8.72 8.92
CA PRO A 93 -14.57 -9.41 9.29
C PRO A 93 -15.68 -9.26 8.24
N ARG A 94 -15.67 -8.14 7.49
CA ARG A 94 -16.71 -7.76 6.52
C ARG A 94 -16.45 -8.29 5.11
N LEU A 95 -15.24 -8.78 4.82
CA LEU A 95 -14.94 -9.41 3.53
C LEU A 95 -15.79 -10.68 3.33
N PRO A 96 -16.48 -10.82 2.18
CA PRO A 96 -17.23 -12.02 1.83
C PRO A 96 -16.30 -13.18 1.41
N GLY A 97 -16.80 -14.41 1.51
CA GLY A 97 -16.07 -15.61 1.09
C GLY A 97 -15.02 -16.11 2.10
N PRO A 98 -14.08 -16.97 1.66
CA PRO A 98 -13.00 -17.47 2.49
C PRO A 98 -12.16 -16.34 3.08
N LYS A 99 -11.85 -16.44 4.38
CA LYS A 99 -11.05 -15.41 5.05
C LYS A 99 -9.61 -15.43 4.51
N PRO A 100 -9.01 -14.26 4.24
CA PRO A 100 -7.64 -14.18 3.76
C PRO A 100 -6.67 -14.74 4.80
N ARG A 101 -5.55 -15.29 4.33
CA ARG A 101 -4.37 -15.52 5.17
C ARG A 101 -3.68 -14.18 5.40
N VAL A 102 -3.71 -13.70 6.64
CA VAL A 102 -3.10 -12.41 7.02
C VAL A 102 -1.71 -12.63 7.63
N LEU A 103 -0.71 -11.90 7.13
CA LEU A 103 0.62 -11.82 7.72
C LEU A 103 0.71 -10.55 8.57
N SER A 104 0.75 -10.72 9.88
CA SER A 104 0.93 -9.64 10.86
C SER A 104 2.29 -9.74 11.56
N VAL A 105 2.74 -8.61 12.09
CA VAL A 105 3.92 -8.53 12.96
C VAL A 105 3.65 -9.32 14.24
N THR A 106 4.63 -10.09 14.70
CA THR A 106 4.54 -10.75 16.01
C THR A 106 4.68 -9.70 17.12
N PRO A 107 3.68 -9.54 18.02
CA PRO A 107 3.74 -8.55 19.08
C PRO A 107 4.91 -8.78 20.05
N GLY A 108 5.45 -7.70 20.61
CA GLY A 108 6.46 -7.73 21.67
C GLY A 108 7.90 -8.00 21.21
N LEU A 109 8.15 -8.11 19.91
CA LEU A 109 9.51 -8.21 19.36
C LEU A 109 10.19 -6.83 19.30
N SER A 110 11.52 -6.82 19.40
CA SER A 110 12.32 -5.63 19.11
C SER A 110 12.18 -5.23 17.63
N PRO A 111 12.48 -3.97 17.23
CA PRO A 111 12.34 -3.56 15.84
C PRO A 111 13.08 -4.44 14.83
N HIS A 112 14.30 -4.84 15.14
CA HIS A 112 15.10 -5.71 14.28
C HIS A 112 14.55 -7.14 14.23
N ASP A 113 14.11 -7.69 15.37
CA ASP A 113 13.53 -9.03 15.43
C ASP A 113 12.17 -9.09 14.72
N ALA A 114 11.35 -8.05 14.87
CA ALA A 114 10.07 -7.89 14.18
C ALA A 114 10.27 -7.86 12.66
N ALA A 115 11.25 -7.09 12.18
CA ALA A 115 11.57 -7.03 10.76
C ALA A 115 12.06 -8.39 10.22
N ALA A 116 12.91 -9.09 10.99
CA ALA A 116 13.41 -10.41 10.62
C ALA A 116 12.31 -11.48 10.58
N ASP A 117 11.44 -11.51 11.60
CA ASP A 117 10.27 -12.39 11.67
C ASP A 117 9.31 -12.13 10.50
N TYR A 118 8.99 -10.86 10.23
CA TYR A 118 8.11 -10.50 9.12
C TYR A 118 8.71 -10.87 7.76
N ALA A 119 10.02 -10.65 7.59
CA ALA A 119 10.74 -11.10 6.40
C ALA A 119 10.70 -12.63 6.23
N ALA A 120 10.85 -13.40 7.31
CA ALA A 120 10.76 -14.86 7.26
C ALA A 120 9.36 -15.32 6.83
N LYS A 121 8.30 -14.75 7.41
CA LYS A 121 6.90 -15.01 7.02
C LYS A 121 6.64 -14.69 5.55
N LEU A 122 7.18 -13.58 5.05
CA LEU A 122 7.07 -13.22 3.63
C LEU A 122 7.83 -14.21 2.74
N ARG A 123 9.07 -14.58 3.06
CA ARG A 123 9.82 -15.57 2.29
C ARG A 123 9.10 -16.92 2.25
N GLU A 124 8.51 -17.34 3.37
CA GLU A 124 7.71 -18.55 3.41
C GLU A 124 6.44 -18.42 2.56
N ALA A 125 5.78 -17.27 2.56
CA ALA A 125 4.60 -17.05 1.74
C ALA A 125 4.94 -17.02 0.24
N PHE A 126 6.07 -16.44 -0.17
CA PHE A 126 6.47 -16.26 -1.57
C PHE A 126 7.55 -17.27 -2.02
N ARG A 127 7.48 -18.53 -1.55
CA ARG A 127 8.52 -19.56 -1.81
C ARG A 127 8.93 -19.59 -3.28
N GLY A 128 10.24 -19.65 -3.52
CA GLY A 128 10.83 -19.73 -4.86
C GLY A 128 11.13 -18.37 -5.52
N ALA A 129 10.71 -17.25 -4.93
CA ALA A 129 11.11 -15.92 -5.36
C ALA A 129 12.26 -15.36 -4.50
N SER A 130 13.22 -14.70 -5.13
CA SER A 130 14.30 -14.00 -4.41
C SER A 130 13.79 -12.76 -3.67
N VAL A 131 12.76 -12.11 -4.21
CA VAL A 131 12.03 -10.98 -3.62
C VAL A 131 10.52 -11.27 -3.70
N PRO A 132 9.72 -10.98 -2.65
CA PRO A 132 8.27 -11.04 -2.74
C PRO A 132 7.72 -10.19 -3.90
N VAL A 133 6.97 -10.82 -4.81
CA VAL A 133 6.28 -10.15 -5.92
C VAL A 133 4.79 -10.14 -5.63
N PHE A 134 4.30 -9.02 -5.09
CA PHE A 134 2.87 -8.84 -4.83
C PHE A 134 2.09 -8.60 -6.11
N ASP A 135 0.86 -9.09 -6.17
CA ASP A 135 -0.05 -8.80 -7.29
C ASP A 135 -0.54 -7.35 -7.24
N LEU A 136 -0.83 -6.87 -6.03
CA LEU A 136 -1.26 -5.50 -5.78
C LEU A 136 -0.69 -4.96 -4.46
N LEU A 137 -0.04 -3.81 -4.51
CA LEU A 137 0.26 -2.98 -3.35
C LEU A 137 -0.61 -1.72 -3.37
N ILE A 138 -1.32 -1.45 -2.28
CA ILE A 138 -2.11 -0.21 -2.09
C ILE A 138 -1.38 0.66 -1.09
N LEU A 139 -0.84 1.78 -1.57
CA LEU A 139 0.06 2.65 -0.82
C LEU A 139 -0.54 4.02 -0.59
N GLY A 140 -0.25 4.59 0.59
CA GLY A 140 -0.54 5.99 0.89
C GLY A 140 0.67 6.90 0.62
N VAL A 141 0.42 8.20 0.64
CA VAL A 141 1.46 9.24 0.57
C VAL A 141 1.31 10.22 1.72
N GLY A 142 2.37 10.42 2.49
CA GLY A 142 2.44 11.44 3.53
C GLY A 142 2.56 12.87 2.99
N PRO A 143 2.27 13.89 3.80
CA PRO A 143 2.42 15.30 3.38
C PRO A 143 3.87 15.71 3.04
N ASP A 144 4.84 14.96 3.55
CA ASP A 144 6.29 15.02 3.30
C ASP A 144 6.74 14.08 2.17
N GLY A 145 5.83 13.37 1.53
CA GLY A 145 6.12 12.47 0.41
C GLY A 145 6.62 11.08 0.81
N HIS A 146 6.62 10.78 2.12
CA HIS A 146 6.88 9.42 2.59
C HIS A 146 5.81 8.44 2.10
N THR A 147 6.19 7.19 1.95
CA THR A 147 5.26 6.06 1.78
C THR A 147 5.75 4.89 2.62
N CYS A 148 4.84 4.01 3.04
CA CYS A 148 5.14 3.01 4.07
C CYS A 148 5.79 3.72 5.27
N SER A 149 6.91 3.20 5.80
CA SER A 149 7.77 3.95 6.72
C SER A 149 9.13 4.30 6.10
N LEU A 150 9.12 4.66 4.82
CA LEU A 150 10.26 5.21 4.07
C LEU A 150 10.15 6.73 4.02
N PHE A 151 10.99 7.42 4.80
CA PHE A 151 10.92 8.88 4.98
C PHE A 151 11.98 9.62 4.15
N PRO A 152 11.72 10.89 3.77
CA PRO A 152 12.73 11.75 3.13
C PRO A 152 14.02 11.79 3.94
N ASP A 153 15.15 11.77 3.24
CA ASP A 153 16.53 11.85 3.78
C ASP A 153 16.93 10.73 4.76
N HIS A 154 16.03 9.81 5.09
CA HIS A 154 16.32 8.71 5.99
C HIS A 154 17.27 7.68 5.32
N PRO A 155 18.29 7.15 6.02
CA PRO A 155 19.25 6.19 5.45
C PRO A 155 18.61 4.96 4.82
N LEU A 156 17.43 4.56 5.31
CA LEU A 156 16.68 3.41 4.81
C LEU A 156 16.27 3.53 3.33
N LEU A 157 16.23 4.74 2.76
CA LEU A 157 16.01 4.91 1.32
C LEU A 157 17.15 4.37 0.43
N LYS A 158 18.29 4.02 1.03
CA LYS A 158 19.46 3.42 0.37
C LYS A 158 19.52 1.89 0.54
N GLU A 159 18.52 1.27 1.17
CA GLU A 159 18.45 -0.19 1.32
C GLU A 159 18.05 -0.84 0.00
N GLU A 160 18.91 -1.73 -0.50
CA GLU A 160 18.77 -2.37 -1.81
C GLU A 160 18.60 -3.90 -1.72
N GLU A 161 18.80 -4.51 -0.54
CA GLU A 161 18.88 -5.97 -0.40
C GLU A 161 17.74 -6.54 0.45
N LYS A 162 17.44 -5.91 1.59
CA LYS A 162 16.42 -6.44 2.51
C LYS A 162 15.04 -6.32 1.92
N ILE A 163 14.17 -7.27 2.26
CA ILE A 163 12.74 -7.23 1.89
C ILE A 163 11.88 -6.48 2.93
N VAL A 164 12.32 -6.48 4.19
CA VAL A 164 11.72 -5.77 5.31
C VAL A 164 12.85 -5.14 6.11
N ALA A 165 12.65 -3.92 6.56
CA ALA A 165 13.59 -3.25 7.44
C ALA A 165 12.91 -2.70 8.69
N ALA A 166 13.69 -2.61 9.76
CA ALA A 166 13.33 -1.91 10.97
C ALA A 166 13.64 -0.41 10.82
N ILE A 167 12.82 0.42 11.46
CA ILE A 167 13.09 1.83 11.71
C ILE A 167 12.86 2.08 13.19
N THR A 168 13.83 2.70 13.85
CA THR A 168 13.81 2.97 15.30
C THR A 168 13.66 4.45 15.63
N ASP A 169 13.75 5.29 14.61
CA ASP A 169 13.90 6.74 14.65
C ASP A 169 12.98 7.42 13.63
N SER A 170 11.79 6.84 13.39
CA SER A 170 10.80 7.48 12.52
C SER A 170 10.57 8.92 12.95
N PRO A 171 10.63 9.91 12.02
CA PRO A 171 10.40 11.32 12.34
C PRO A 171 8.94 11.60 12.72
N LYS A 172 8.07 10.57 12.65
CA LYS A 172 6.67 10.62 13.07
C LYS A 172 6.39 9.58 14.14
N PRO A 173 5.66 9.92 15.21
CA PRO A 173 5.30 8.96 16.24
C PRO A 173 4.37 7.86 15.68
N PRO A 174 4.40 6.64 16.24
CA PRO A 174 5.48 6.12 17.09
C PRO A 174 6.78 5.91 16.29
N PRO A 175 7.96 6.01 16.94
CA PRO A 175 9.26 5.99 16.28
C PRO A 175 9.65 4.61 15.74
N GLU A 176 9.21 3.55 16.42
CA GLU A 176 9.54 2.16 16.09
C GLU A 176 8.53 1.53 15.13
N ARG A 177 9.03 1.09 13.98
CA ARG A 177 8.21 0.49 12.92
C ARG A 177 8.99 -0.58 12.16
N ILE A 178 8.27 -1.37 11.38
CA ILE A 178 8.85 -2.13 10.27
C ILE A 178 8.27 -1.62 8.95
N THR A 179 8.98 -1.83 7.85
CA THR A 179 8.53 -1.42 6.52
C THR A 179 9.01 -2.38 5.45
N LEU A 180 8.18 -2.60 4.44
CA LEU A 180 8.65 -3.07 3.14
C LEU A 180 9.61 -2.03 2.57
N THR A 181 10.64 -2.51 1.91
CA THR A 181 11.71 -1.69 1.32
C THR A 181 11.42 -1.43 -0.17
N LEU A 182 12.15 -0.48 -0.77
CA LEU A 182 12.03 -0.17 -2.19
C LEU A 182 12.19 -1.40 -3.12
N PRO A 183 13.12 -2.35 -2.87
CA PRO A 183 13.18 -3.59 -3.63
C PRO A 183 11.85 -4.34 -3.72
N VAL A 184 11.09 -4.45 -2.63
CA VAL A 184 9.78 -5.14 -2.63
C VAL A 184 8.72 -4.29 -3.33
N LEU A 185 8.66 -2.99 -3.04
CA LEU A 185 7.69 -2.09 -3.66
C LEU A 185 7.86 -2.06 -5.20
N ASN A 186 9.11 -2.10 -5.68
CA ASN A 186 9.44 -2.05 -7.10
C ASN A 186 9.40 -3.42 -7.80
N ALA A 187 9.28 -4.51 -7.05
CA ALA A 187 9.07 -5.85 -7.59
C ALA A 187 7.59 -6.16 -7.85
N ALA A 188 6.64 -5.41 -7.28
CA ALA A 188 5.22 -5.68 -7.38
C ALA A 188 4.68 -5.60 -8.83
N ARG A 189 3.69 -6.45 -9.15
CA ARG A 189 3.00 -6.44 -10.46
C ARG A 189 2.18 -5.17 -10.65
N THR A 190 1.55 -4.68 -9.59
CA THR A 190 0.79 -3.44 -9.57
C THR A 190 1.05 -2.70 -8.26
N VAL A 191 1.41 -1.43 -8.35
CA VAL A 191 1.36 -0.49 -7.23
C VAL A 191 0.30 0.54 -7.53
N VAL A 192 -0.62 0.76 -6.60
CA VAL A 192 -1.56 1.88 -6.65
C VAL A 192 -1.30 2.80 -5.46
N PHE A 193 -0.91 4.03 -5.74
CA PHE A 193 -0.94 5.10 -4.75
C PHE A 193 -2.33 5.71 -4.68
N VAL A 194 -2.81 5.93 -3.46
CA VAL A 194 -4.07 6.61 -3.21
C VAL A 194 -3.82 7.85 -2.36
N ALA A 195 -4.28 9.00 -2.84
CA ALA A 195 -4.17 10.26 -2.11
C ALA A 195 -5.39 11.15 -2.36
N THR A 196 -6.00 11.62 -1.28
CA THR A 196 -7.20 12.44 -1.31
C THR A 196 -7.03 13.71 -0.48
N GLY A 197 -7.68 14.79 -0.90
CA GLY A 197 -7.73 16.07 -0.22
C GLY A 197 -6.62 17.05 -0.65
N GLY A 198 -6.96 18.35 -0.64
CA GLY A 198 -6.10 19.43 -1.13
C GLY A 198 -4.75 19.57 -0.41
N GLY A 199 -4.65 19.09 0.83
CA GLY A 199 -3.37 19.03 1.56
C GLY A 199 -2.30 18.14 0.91
N LYS A 200 -2.64 17.39 -0.15
CA LYS A 200 -1.72 16.55 -0.93
C LYS A 200 -1.23 17.22 -2.22
N ALA A 201 -1.85 18.31 -2.68
CA ALA A 201 -1.61 18.86 -4.01
C ALA A 201 -0.14 19.21 -4.27
N ALA A 202 0.46 20.05 -3.40
CA ALA A 202 1.85 20.44 -3.52
C ALA A 202 2.84 19.26 -3.49
N VAL A 203 2.65 18.30 -2.58
CA VAL A 203 3.55 17.15 -2.48
C VAL A 203 3.40 16.19 -3.66
N LEU A 204 2.18 16.01 -4.19
CA LEU A 204 1.95 15.21 -5.39
C LEU A 204 2.56 15.85 -6.62
N LYS A 205 2.50 17.18 -6.76
CA LYS A 205 3.21 17.90 -7.82
C LYS A 205 4.70 17.61 -7.77
N ARG A 206 5.32 17.70 -6.59
CA ARG A 206 6.74 17.35 -6.39
C ARG A 206 7.05 15.90 -6.73
N ILE A 207 6.21 14.95 -6.33
CA ILE A 207 6.42 13.52 -6.62
C ILE A 207 6.28 13.20 -8.11
N LEU A 208 5.26 13.76 -8.77
CA LEU A 208 4.88 13.34 -10.12
C LEU A 208 5.58 14.14 -11.23
N GLU A 209 5.93 15.39 -10.95
CA GLU A 209 6.49 16.37 -11.91
C GLU A 209 7.86 16.92 -11.48
N GLY A 210 8.30 16.62 -10.26
CA GLY A 210 9.60 17.06 -9.75
C GLY A 210 10.76 16.36 -10.46
N SER A 211 11.88 17.08 -10.55
CA SER A 211 13.17 16.59 -11.07
C SER A 211 14.27 16.69 -10.01
N GLU A 212 13.88 16.56 -8.74
CA GLU A 212 14.77 16.64 -7.59
C GLU A 212 15.86 15.57 -7.65
N GLN A 213 17.12 15.94 -7.36
CA GLN A 213 18.26 15.01 -7.38
C GLN A 213 18.08 13.85 -6.38
N ASN A 214 17.42 14.13 -5.26
CA ASN A 214 17.00 13.14 -4.27
C ASN A 214 15.48 13.08 -4.27
N PRO A 215 14.85 12.23 -5.10
CA PRO A 215 13.39 12.17 -5.16
C PRO A 215 12.80 11.76 -3.81
N LEU A 216 11.62 12.30 -3.52
CA LEU A 216 10.80 11.91 -2.38
C LEU A 216 10.53 10.39 -2.39
N PRO A 217 10.36 9.74 -1.23
CA PRO A 217 10.20 8.28 -1.14
C PRO A 217 9.16 7.70 -2.09
N ALA A 218 7.96 8.30 -2.18
CA ALA A 218 6.91 7.83 -3.09
C ALA A 218 7.30 7.94 -4.58
N ALA A 219 8.15 8.90 -4.96
CA ALA A 219 8.66 9.05 -6.33
C ALA A 219 9.71 7.96 -6.69
N ARG A 220 10.32 7.32 -5.69
CA ARG A 220 11.26 6.20 -5.86
C ARG A 220 10.56 4.86 -6.07
N VAL A 221 9.24 4.81 -5.88
CA VAL A 221 8.44 3.62 -6.18
C VAL A 221 8.13 3.60 -7.68
N GLN A 222 8.92 2.84 -8.41
CA GLN A 222 8.86 2.64 -9.85
C GLN A 222 8.95 1.14 -10.17
N PRO A 223 7.82 0.42 -10.14
CA PRO A 223 7.76 -1.01 -10.45
C PRO A 223 8.46 -1.33 -11.76
N HIS A 224 9.45 -2.23 -11.73
CA HIS A 224 10.35 -2.47 -12.86
C HIS A 224 9.63 -3.10 -14.06
N THR A 225 8.84 -4.14 -13.79
CA THR A 225 8.04 -4.87 -14.78
C THR A 225 6.53 -4.69 -14.57
N GLY A 226 6.15 -3.97 -13.53
CA GLY A 226 4.76 -3.78 -13.10
C GLY A 226 4.12 -2.50 -13.61
N GLN A 227 2.91 -2.25 -13.12
CA GLN A 227 2.15 -1.03 -13.36
C GLN A 227 2.22 -0.11 -12.15
N LEU A 228 2.33 1.19 -12.42
CA LEU A 228 2.23 2.23 -11.40
C LEU A 228 0.98 3.06 -11.64
N LEU A 229 0.04 2.99 -10.72
CA LEU A 229 -1.23 3.69 -10.77
C LEU A 229 -1.27 4.74 -9.67
N TRP A 230 -1.86 5.90 -9.97
CA TRP A 230 -2.14 6.96 -9.02
C TRP A 230 -3.63 7.25 -9.04
N PHE A 231 -4.32 7.00 -7.93
CA PHE A 231 -5.72 7.30 -7.75
C PHE A 231 -5.82 8.51 -6.85
N LEU A 232 -6.24 9.63 -7.43
CA LEU A 232 -6.30 10.94 -6.78
C LEU A 232 -7.73 11.47 -6.79
N ASP A 233 -8.13 12.26 -5.80
CA ASP A 233 -9.30 13.14 -5.98
C ASP A 233 -8.88 14.46 -6.64
N GLU A 234 -9.86 15.23 -7.14
CA GLU A 234 -9.62 16.52 -7.79
C GLU A 234 -8.84 17.48 -6.89
N ALA A 235 -9.14 17.49 -5.59
CA ALA A 235 -8.47 18.33 -4.62
C ALA A 235 -6.97 17.98 -4.50
N ALA A 236 -6.63 16.68 -4.41
CA ALA A 236 -5.25 16.23 -4.38
C ALA A 236 -4.52 16.43 -5.72
N ALA A 237 -5.23 16.44 -6.85
CA ALA A 237 -4.66 16.67 -8.17
C ALA A 237 -4.59 18.15 -8.58
N ALA A 238 -5.07 19.08 -7.75
CA ALA A 238 -5.31 20.49 -8.12
C ALA A 238 -4.09 21.24 -8.66
N GLU A 239 -2.88 20.85 -8.28
CA GLU A 239 -1.64 21.48 -8.73
C GLU A 239 -0.93 20.75 -9.88
N LEU A 240 -1.47 19.62 -10.35
CA LEU A 240 -0.87 18.83 -11.43
C LEU A 240 -1.11 19.47 -12.81
N SER A 241 -0.10 19.35 -13.66
CA SER A 241 -0.03 19.83 -15.04
C SER A 241 0.27 18.71 -16.06
N ILE A 242 0.68 17.53 -15.61
CA ILE A 242 0.85 16.33 -16.45
C ILE A 242 -0.49 15.81 -17.00
N PRO A 243 -0.49 14.94 -18.03
CA PRO A 243 -1.71 14.28 -18.51
C PRO A 243 -2.40 13.45 -17.40
N LEU A 244 -3.72 13.62 -17.29
CA LEU A 244 -4.58 12.99 -16.28
C LEU A 244 -5.75 12.27 -16.96
N GLU A 245 -6.09 11.07 -16.49
CA GLU A 245 -7.35 10.39 -16.80
C GLU A 245 -8.41 10.90 -15.82
N LYS A 246 -9.27 11.83 -16.27
CA LYS A 246 -10.36 12.35 -15.43
C LYS A 246 -11.57 11.44 -15.51
N HIS A 247 -12.06 11.02 -14.36
CA HIS A 247 -13.33 10.31 -14.22
C HIS A 247 -14.39 11.32 -13.78
N SER A 248 -15.54 11.32 -14.46
CA SER A 248 -16.68 12.19 -14.12
C SER A 248 -17.86 11.34 -13.68
N VAL A 249 -18.69 11.89 -12.79
CA VAL A 249 -20.02 11.32 -12.52
C VAL A 249 -20.90 11.65 -13.71
N LEU A 250 -21.46 10.62 -14.36
CA LEU A 250 -22.52 10.77 -15.37
C LEU A 250 -23.85 11.12 -14.71
#